data_AF-A0A5Q4GH14-F1
#
_entry.id   AF-A0A5Q4GH14-F1
#
_cell.length_a   1.000
_cell.length_b   1.000
_cell.length_c   1.000
_cell.angle_alpha   90.00
_cell.angle_beta   90.00
_cell.angle_gamma   90.00
#
_symmetry.space_group_name_H-M   'P 1'
#
loop_
_entity.id
_entity.type
_entity.pdbx_description
1 polymer ?
#
loop_
_entity_poly.entity_id
_entity_poly.type
_entity_poly.pdbx_seq_one_letter_code
_entity_poly.pdbx_strand_id
1 'polypeptide(L)'
;MVRGISIALVLGLVVVSTAPLQAAEKDIVDTAVGAKQFSTLVAAVQAAGLVETLKGEGPFTVFAPTDEAFGKLPEGTVATLLKPENKEKLIAVLTYHVVPGKVMAADVVKLSKAKTVQGKEVTITVADGGVKVDKANVIKTDIVTSNGVIHVIDAVILP
;
A
#
# COMPACT_ATOMS: atom_id res chain seq x y z
N MET A 1 10.60 -64.59 36.11
CA MET A 1 9.76 -63.73 36.96
C MET A 1 9.93 -62.30 36.47
N VAL A 2 8.81 -61.64 36.18
CA VAL A 2 8.63 -60.38 35.44
C VAL A 2 9.10 -59.14 36.21
N ARG A 3 9.60 -58.13 35.47
CA ARG A 3 9.50 -56.65 35.69
C ARG A 3 10.52 -55.97 34.74
N GLY A 4 10.21 -55.20 33.70
CA GLY A 4 9.12 -54.24 33.48
C GLY A 4 9.64 -52.82 33.72
N ILE A 5 9.33 -51.88 32.81
CA ILE A 5 9.55 -50.39 32.85
C ILE A 5 10.89 -49.96 32.21
N SER A 6 11.06 -48.96 31.33
CA SER A 6 10.28 -48.15 30.37
C SER A 6 11.14 -46.91 30.06
N ILE A 7 11.23 -46.47 28.79
CA ILE A 7 11.05 -45.06 28.30
C ILE A 7 12.03 -43.99 28.87
N ALA A 8 12.71 -43.05 28.19
CA ALA A 8 12.52 -42.26 26.97
C ALA A 8 13.93 -41.74 26.56
N LEU A 9 14.33 -41.69 25.29
CA LEU A 9 14.10 -40.56 24.36
C LEU A 9 14.11 -39.17 25.04
N VAL A 10 15.21 -38.44 24.92
CA VAL A 10 15.18 -36.96 24.90
C VAL A 10 16.11 -36.49 23.80
N LEU A 11 15.49 -36.31 22.62
CA LEU A 11 15.94 -35.40 21.58
C LEU A 11 16.14 -34.01 22.20
N GLY A 12 17.37 -33.55 22.28
CA GLY A 12 17.69 -32.14 22.49
C GLY A 12 17.33 -31.36 21.23
N LEU A 13 16.08 -30.94 21.15
CA LEU A 13 15.51 -30.15 20.06
C LEU A 13 16.27 -28.82 19.93
N VAL A 14 17.07 -28.70 18.87
CA VAL A 14 17.53 -27.41 18.36
C VAL A 14 16.31 -26.70 17.80
N VAL A 15 15.65 -25.86 18.60
CA VAL A 15 14.67 -24.90 18.08
C VAL A 15 15.41 -23.73 17.47
N VAL A 16 16.00 -23.96 16.30
CA VAL A 16 16.22 -22.85 15.35
C VAL A 16 14.83 -22.50 14.85
N SER A 17 14.13 -21.64 15.58
CA SER A 17 12.99 -20.90 15.04
C SER A 17 13.53 -19.87 14.06
N THR A 18 14.00 -20.34 12.91
CA THR A 18 13.92 -19.54 11.68
C THR A 18 12.47 -19.63 11.24
N ALA A 19 11.60 -18.84 11.88
CA ALA A 19 10.44 -18.38 11.16
C ALA A 19 10.99 -17.69 9.90
N PRO A 20 10.48 -18.00 8.69
CA PRO A 20 10.69 -17.07 7.60
C PRO A 20 10.02 -15.79 8.06
N LEU A 21 10.82 -14.80 8.48
CA LEU A 21 10.39 -13.41 8.51
C LEU A 21 9.97 -13.15 7.07
N GLN A 22 8.68 -13.29 6.81
CA GLN A 22 8.13 -13.28 5.49
C GLN A 22 8.43 -11.90 4.91
N ALA A 23 9.41 -11.92 4.02
CA ALA A 23 10.07 -10.81 3.35
C ALA A 23 9.12 -9.65 3.07
N ALA A 24 9.07 -8.69 4.00
CA ALA A 24 8.95 -7.30 3.62
C ALA A 24 10.35 -6.87 3.11
N GLU A 25 10.86 -7.51 2.05
CA GLU A 25 12.11 -7.12 1.37
C GLU A 25 11.84 -6.16 0.19
N LYS A 26 10.57 -6.00 -0.19
CA LYS A 26 10.15 -5.16 -1.32
C LYS A 26 9.50 -3.88 -0.82
N ASP A 27 10.06 -2.75 -1.24
CA ASP A 27 9.50 -1.43 -1.01
C ASP A 27 8.14 -1.28 -1.71
N ILE A 28 7.44 -0.18 -1.41
CA ILE A 28 6.22 0.21 -2.13
C ILE A 28 6.45 0.26 -3.64
N VAL A 29 7.60 0.81 -4.06
CA VAL A 29 7.96 0.94 -5.47
C VAL A 29 8.28 -0.43 -6.07
N ASP A 30 9.04 -1.29 -5.40
CA ASP A 30 9.37 -2.62 -5.93
C ASP A 30 8.13 -3.53 -6.02
N THR A 31 7.23 -3.42 -5.03
CA THR A 31 5.92 -4.09 -5.05
C THR A 31 5.05 -3.60 -6.20
N ALA A 32 5.06 -2.30 -6.48
CA ALA A 32 4.34 -1.71 -7.60
C ALA A 32 4.96 -2.10 -8.96
N VAL A 33 6.28 -2.13 -9.07
CA VAL A 33 7.00 -2.55 -10.29
C VAL A 33 6.76 -4.04 -10.58
N GLY A 34 6.78 -4.88 -9.54
CA GLY A 34 6.50 -6.31 -9.67
C GLY A 34 5.05 -6.62 -10.08
N ALA A 35 4.12 -5.70 -9.83
CA ALA A 35 2.72 -5.86 -10.16
C ALA A 35 2.37 -5.03 -11.41
N LYS A 36 2.20 -5.71 -12.56
CA LYS A 36 1.85 -5.11 -13.86
C LYS A 36 0.67 -4.12 -13.83
N GLN A 37 -0.23 -4.27 -12.87
CA GLN A 37 -1.40 -3.41 -12.66
C GLN A 37 -1.10 -2.01 -12.08
N PHE A 38 0.15 -1.70 -11.71
CA PHE A 38 0.56 -0.39 -11.20
C PHE A 38 1.60 0.30 -12.10
N SER A 39 1.78 -0.17 -13.35
CA SER A 39 2.78 0.38 -14.26
C SER A 39 2.56 1.87 -14.52
N THR A 40 1.30 2.31 -14.66
CA THR A 40 0.94 3.72 -14.83
C THR A 40 1.30 4.57 -13.61
N LEU A 41 1.11 4.04 -12.40
CA LEU A 41 1.49 4.71 -11.16
C LEU A 41 3.01 4.82 -11.01
N VAL A 42 3.76 3.78 -11.33
CA VAL A 42 5.22 3.79 -11.29
C VAL A 42 5.79 4.81 -12.28
N ALA A 43 5.23 4.89 -13.49
CA ALA A 43 5.61 5.91 -14.47
C ALA A 43 5.31 7.33 -13.94
N ALA A 44 4.15 7.53 -13.32
CA ALA A 44 3.78 8.80 -12.70
C ALA A 44 4.72 9.21 -11.56
N VAL A 45 5.05 8.28 -10.66
CA VAL A 45 5.97 8.52 -9.53
C VAL A 45 7.37 8.87 -10.03
N GLN A 46 7.86 8.18 -11.07
CA GLN A 46 9.13 8.50 -11.71
C GLN A 46 9.12 9.89 -12.36
N ALA A 47 8.07 10.21 -13.11
CA ALA A 47 7.91 11.53 -13.75
C ALA A 47 7.83 12.67 -12.71
N ALA A 48 7.16 12.41 -11.57
CA ALA A 48 7.05 13.33 -10.45
C ALA A 48 8.35 13.47 -9.64
N GLY A 49 9.27 12.50 -9.73
CA GLY A 49 10.49 12.47 -8.92
C GLY A 49 10.24 12.09 -7.45
N LEU A 50 9.11 11.43 -7.15
CA LEU A 50 8.74 11.03 -5.79
C LEU A 50 9.22 9.63 -5.41
N VAL A 51 9.96 8.96 -6.28
CA VAL A 51 10.52 7.60 -6.03
C VAL A 51 11.35 7.61 -4.75
N GLU A 52 12.19 8.62 -4.57
CA GLU A 52 13.09 8.73 -3.42
C GLU A 52 12.30 8.97 -2.12
N THR A 53 11.26 9.79 -2.18
CA THR A 53 10.35 10.04 -1.04
C THR A 53 9.56 8.78 -0.66
N LEU A 54 9.05 8.06 -1.66
CA LEU A 54 8.31 6.81 -1.48
C LEU A 54 9.20 5.61 -1.13
N LYS A 55 10.52 5.74 -1.26
CA LYS A 55 11.54 4.81 -0.74
C LYS A 55 12.14 5.28 0.59
N GLY A 56 11.77 6.45 1.08
CA GLY A 56 12.31 7.02 2.31
C GLY A 56 11.96 6.20 3.55
N GLU A 57 12.65 6.49 4.66
CA GLU A 57 12.35 5.92 5.97
C GLU A 57 10.99 6.41 6.46
N GLY A 58 10.02 5.51 6.47
CA GLY A 58 8.78 5.71 7.18
C GLY A 58 7.98 4.42 7.20
N PRO A 59 6.92 4.35 8.01
CA PRO A 59 5.71 3.72 7.56
C PRO A 59 4.89 4.75 6.76
N PHE A 60 4.76 4.53 5.45
CA PHE A 60 3.84 5.28 4.61
C PHE A 60 2.63 4.44 4.25
N THR A 61 1.45 5.04 4.23
CA THR A 61 0.26 4.40 3.72
C THR A 61 -0.04 4.96 2.33
N VAL A 62 0.06 4.12 1.30
CA VAL A 62 -0.09 4.54 -0.09
C VAL A 62 -1.35 3.93 -0.67
N PHE A 63 -2.25 4.79 -1.12
CA PHE A 63 -3.41 4.37 -1.90
C PHE A 63 -2.99 4.22 -3.36
N ALA A 64 -2.87 3.00 -3.85
CA ALA A 64 -2.39 2.71 -5.21
C ALA A 64 -3.59 2.37 -6.12
N PRO A 65 -4.00 3.27 -7.04
CA PRO A 65 -4.96 2.93 -8.09
C PRO A 65 -4.39 1.88 -9.05
N THR A 66 -5.22 0.92 -9.46
CA THR A 66 -4.88 -0.03 -10.53
C THR A 66 -4.97 0.62 -11.90
N ASP A 67 -4.38 0.02 -12.93
CA ASP A 67 -4.58 0.44 -14.31
C ASP A 67 -6.07 0.46 -14.72
N GLU A 68 -6.90 -0.43 -14.15
CA GLU A 68 -8.36 -0.34 -14.31
C GLU A 68 -8.94 0.96 -13.72
N ALA A 69 -8.46 1.39 -12.55
CA ALA A 69 -8.87 2.66 -11.94
C ALA A 69 -8.52 3.86 -12.81
N PHE A 70 -7.36 3.82 -13.48
CA PHE A 70 -6.99 4.81 -14.50
C PHE A 70 -7.89 4.72 -15.73
N GLY A 71 -8.28 3.51 -16.16
CA GLY A 71 -9.21 3.30 -17.26
C GLY A 71 -10.65 3.73 -16.99
N LYS A 72 -11.07 3.80 -15.73
CA LYS A 72 -12.39 4.34 -15.33
C LYS A 72 -12.46 5.87 -15.41
N LEU A 73 -11.34 6.56 -15.44
CA LEU A 73 -11.32 8.00 -15.68
C LEU A 73 -11.66 8.29 -17.15
N PRO A 74 -12.33 9.42 -17.44
CA PRO A 74 -12.61 9.79 -18.81
C PRO A 74 -11.33 9.87 -19.64
N GLU A 75 -11.41 9.38 -20.88
CA GLU A 75 -10.28 9.32 -21.80
C GLU A 75 -9.65 10.72 -21.95
N GLY A 76 -8.34 10.79 -21.69
CA GLY A 76 -7.59 12.06 -21.71
C GLY A 76 -7.25 12.62 -20.32
N THR A 77 -7.91 12.23 -19.22
CA THR A 77 -7.50 12.67 -17.87
C THR A 77 -6.15 12.09 -17.48
N VAL A 78 -5.92 10.80 -17.72
CA VAL A 78 -4.63 10.13 -17.41
C VAL A 78 -3.50 10.70 -18.27
N ALA A 79 -3.74 10.84 -19.58
CA ALA A 79 -2.78 11.47 -20.48
C ALA A 79 -2.45 12.90 -20.03
N THR A 80 -3.48 13.66 -19.60
CA THR A 80 -3.31 15.00 -19.06
C THR A 80 -2.53 15.00 -17.76
N LEU A 81 -2.77 14.07 -16.83
CA LEU A 81 -2.00 13.93 -15.58
C LEU A 81 -0.55 13.52 -15.82
N LEU A 82 -0.29 12.71 -16.85
CA LEU A 82 1.05 12.28 -17.26
C LEU A 82 1.81 13.34 -18.09
N LYS A 83 1.16 14.44 -18.49
CA LYS A 83 1.86 15.53 -19.19
C LYS A 83 2.86 16.21 -18.26
N PRO A 84 4.05 16.59 -18.78
CA PRO A 84 5.05 17.32 -17.99
C PRO A 84 4.52 18.67 -17.49
N GLU A 85 3.62 19.32 -18.24
CA GLU A 85 2.93 20.55 -17.84
C GLU A 85 2.08 20.39 -16.57
N ASN A 86 1.66 19.16 -16.26
CA ASN A 86 0.87 18.84 -15.07
C ASN A 86 1.71 18.13 -14.00
N LYS A 87 3.03 18.15 -14.09
CA LYS A 87 3.92 17.54 -13.09
C LYS A 87 3.62 18.03 -11.67
N GLU A 88 3.31 19.32 -11.48
CA GLU A 88 2.92 19.86 -10.17
C GLU A 88 1.61 19.25 -9.67
N LYS A 89 0.62 19.07 -10.55
CA LYS A 89 -0.62 18.36 -10.22
C LYS A 89 -0.36 16.90 -9.92
N LEU A 90 0.55 16.25 -10.64
CA LEU A 90 0.92 14.86 -10.41
C LEU A 90 1.58 14.69 -9.04
N ILE A 91 2.48 15.59 -8.66
CA ILE A 91 3.08 15.62 -7.31
C ILE A 91 1.99 15.83 -6.27
N ALA A 92 1.06 16.77 -6.49
CA ALA A 92 -0.07 16.99 -5.60
C ALA A 92 -0.94 15.73 -5.47
N VAL A 93 -1.31 15.09 -6.57
CA VAL A 93 -2.12 13.86 -6.59
C VAL A 93 -1.39 12.72 -5.89
N LEU A 94 -0.11 12.52 -6.17
CA LEU A 94 0.70 11.48 -5.52
C LEU A 94 0.80 11.72 -4.02
N THR A 95 1.15 12.94 -3.59
CA THR A 95 1.19 13.30 -2.17
C THR A 95 -0.18 13.25 -1.49
N TYR A 96 -1.28 13.31 -2.23
CA TYR A 96 -2.64 13.08 -1.73
C TYR A 96 -2.96 11.59 -1.56
N HIS A 97 -2.39 10.71 -2.40
CA HIS A 97 -2.48 9.27 -2.23
C HIS A 97 -1.54 8.74 -1.12
N VAL A 98 -0.55 9.52 -0.69
CA VAL A 98 0.33 9.16 0.42
C VAL A 98 -0.19 9.76 1.73
N VAL A 99 -0.40 8.91 2.72
CA VAL A 99 -0.64 9.30 4.10
C VAL A 99 0.61 8.95 4.92
N PRO A 100 1.21 9.93 5.63
CA PRO A 100 2.30 9.65 6.54
C PRO A 100 1.77 8.87 7.75
N GLY A 101 2.46 7.78 8.10
CA GLY A 101 2.05 6.88 9.18
C GLY A 101 1.53 5.54 8.68
N LYS A 102 1.60 4.54 9.57
CA LYS A 102 1.03 3.21 9.32
C LYS A 102 -0.45 3.24 9.64
N VAL A 103 -1.30 3.30 8.63
CA VAL A 103 -2.75 3.20 8.79
C VAL A 103 -3.20 1.88 8.19
N MET A 104 -3.36 0.87 9.05
CA MET A 104 -3.85 -0.45 8.65
C MET A 104 -5.36 -0.38 8.44
N ALA A 105 -5.93 -1.35 7.72
CA ALA A 105 -7.36 -1.36 7.43
C ALA A 105 -8.23 -1.22 8.70
N ALA A 106 -7.79 -1.86 9.80
CA ALA A 106 -8.45 -1.80 11.10
C ALA A 106 -8.46 -0.41 11.76
N ASP A 107 -7.48 0.44 11.44
CA ASP A 107 -7.43 1.84 11.87
C ASP A 107 -8.16 2.74 10.89
N VAL A 108 -8.02 2.48 9.58
CA VAL A 108 -8.76 3.17 8.51
C VAL A 108 -10.27 3.09 8.77
N VAL A 109 -10.81 1.94 9.19
CA VAL A 109 -12.25 1.83 9.47
C VAL A 109 -12.73 2.60 10.71
N LYS A 110 -11.82 2.96 11.62
CA LYS A 110 -12.11 3.78 12.81
C LYS A 110 -11.92 5.27 12.54
N LEU A 111 -11.17 5.60 11.48
CA LEU A 111 -10.86 6.96 11.08
C LEU A 111 -11.84 7.42 10.00
N SER A 112 -12.53 8.54 10.24
CA SER A 112 -13.37 9.16 9.21
C SER A 112 -12.58 10.06 8.26
N LYS A 113 -11.37 10.47 8.67
CA LYS A 113 -10.47 11.34 7.91
C LYS A 113 -9.02 10.96 8.17
N ALA A 114 -8.18 11.03 7.14
CA ALA A 114 -6.73 10.90 7.29
C ALA A 114 -6.02 12.09 6.64
N LYS A 115 -5.01 12.62 7.33
CA LYS A 115 -4.20 13.73 6.81
C LYS A 115 -3.16 13.18 5.83
N THR A 116 -3.14 13.68 4.60
CA THR A 116 -2.18 13.27 3.56
C THR A 116 -0.89 14.08 3.64
N VAL A 117 0.15 13.63 2.93
CA VAL A 117 1.43 14.36 2.80
C VAL A 117 1.22 15.70 2.09
N GLN A 118 0.23 15.80 1.21
CA GLN A 118 -0.14 17.06 0.56
C GLN A 118 -0.63 18.12 1.57
N GLY A 119 -1.10 17.70 2.75
CA GLY A 119 -1.67 18.57 3.77
C GLY A 119 -3.20 18.65 3.77
N LYS A 120 -3.86 18.13 2.73
CA LYS A 120 -5.32 17.93 2.70
C LYS A 120 -5.73 16.64 3.40
N GLU A 121 -6.94 16.62 3.94
CA GLU A 121 -7.52 15.43 4.53
C GLU A 121 -8.25 14.60 3.45
N VAL A 122 -8.01 13.30 3.42
CA VAL A 122 -8.85 12.35 2.68
C VAL A 122 -10.00 11.90 3.56
N THR A 123 -11.21 11.90 3.01
CA THR A 123 -12.37 11.35 3.70
C THR A 123 -12.36 9.83 3.57
N ILE A 124 -12.44 9.13 4.69
CA ILE A 124 -12.54 7.67 4.70
C ILE A 124 -13.94 7.31 5.15
N THR A 125 -14.66 6.58 4.33
CA THR A 125 -16.02 6.10 4.61
C THR A 125 -16.02 4.58 4.57
N VAL A 126 -16.50 3.96 5.64
CA VAL A 126 -16.70 2.51 5.68
C VAL A 126 -18.15 2.25 5.32
N ALA A 127 -18.38 1.50 4.24
CA ALA A 127 -19.72 1.14 3.77
C ALA A 127 -19.74 -0.35 3.42
N ASP A 128 -20.76 -1.08 3.89
CA ASP A 128 -21.00 -2.51 3.58
C ASP A 128 -19.77 -3.43 3.75
N GLY A 129 -18.97 -3.19 4.80
CA GLY A 129 -17.75 -3.97 5.06
C GLY A 129 -16.56 -3.64 4.15
N GLY A 130 -16.71 -2.68 3.24
CA GLY A 130 -15.65 -2.12 2.42
C GLY A 130 -15.20 -0.73 2.90
N VAL A 131 -13.96 -0.38 2.56
CA VAL A 131 -13.42 0.97 2.82
C VAL A 131 -13.52 1.78 1.53
N LYS A 132 -13.98 3.03 1.63
CA LYS A 132 -13.97 4.02 0.55
C LYS A 132 -13.12 5.20 0.97
N VAL A 133 -12.25 5.65 0.08
CA VAL A 133 -11.44 6.86 0.25
C VAL A 133 -11.97 7.89 -0.74
N ASP A 134 -12.62 8.91 -0.22
CA ASP A 134 -13.39 9.91 -0.96
C ASP A 134 -14.46 9.25 -1.85
N LYS A 135 -14.22 9.16 -3.16
CA LYS A 135 -15.07 8.47 -4.13
C LYS A 135 -14.53 7.11 -4.60
N ALA A 136 -13.30 6.76 -4.22
CA ALA A 136 -12.65 5.52 -4.62
C ALA A 136 -12.96 4.39 -3.63
N ASN A 137 -13.27 3.20 -4.12
CA ASN A 137 -13.44 2.02 -3.27
C ASN A 137 -12.09 1.31 -3.15
N VAL A 138 -11.76 0.91 -1.94
CA VAL A 138 -10.57 0.12 -1.67
C VAL A 138 -10.90 -1.35 -1.97
N ILE A 139 -10.29 -1.90 -3.01
CA ILE A 139 -10.51 -3.29 -3.44
C ILE A 139 -9.63 -4.27 -2.67
N LYS A 140 -8.46 -3.82 -2.22
CA LYS A 140 -7.52 -4.64 -1.46
C LYS A 140 -6.78 -3.77 -0.47
N THR A 141 -6.83 -4.14 0.80
CA THR A 141 -6.15 -3.44 1.89
C THR A 141 -5.00 -4.28 2.45
N ASP A 142 -4.20 -3.67 3.31
CA ASP A 142 -3.23 -4.38 4.18
C ASP A 142 -2.08 -5.07 3.43
N ILE A 143 -1.66 -4.51 2.29
CA ILE A 143 -0.45 -4.98 1.60
C ILE A 143 0.75 -4.39 2.31
N VAL A 144 1.33 -5.16 3.24
CA VAL A 144 2.52 -4.74 4.01
C VAL A 144 3.74 -4.73 3.10
N THR A 145 4.47 -3.62 3.11
CA THR A 145 5.75 -3.43 2.42
C THR A 145 6.84 -3.05 3.44
N SER A 146 8.10 -3.04 3.03
CA SER A 146 9.23 -2.70 3.90
C SER A 146 9.12 -1.32 4.54
N ASN A 147 8.55 -0.37 3.80
CA ASN A 147 8.46 1.04 4.16
C ASN A 147 7.01 1.54 4.32
N GLY A 148 6.04 0.63 4.48
CA GLY A 148 4.64 1.05 4.53
C GLY A 148 3.57 -0.01 4.36
N VAL A 149 2.39 0.48 3.98
CA VAL A 149 1.19 -0.30 3.65
C VAL A 149 0.61 0.24 2.35
N ILE A 150 0.32 -0.64 1.40
CA ILE A 150 -0.39 -0.29 0.18
C ILE A 150 -1.86 -0.69 0.33
N HIS A 151 -2.74 0.23 -0.05
CA HIS A 151 -4.17 -0.02 -0.22
C HIS A 151 -4.53 0.19 -1.68
N VAL A 152 -5.00 -0.86 -2.32
CA VAL A 152 -5.39 -0.83 -3.74
C VAL A 152 -6.78 -0.27 -3.87
N ILE A 153 -6.93 0.75 -4.73
CA ILE A 153 -8.21 1.43 -4.96
C ILE A 153 -8.66 1.28 -6.41
N ASP A 154 -9.98 1.29 -6.63
CA ASP A 154 -10.58 1.17 -7.97
C ASP A 154 -10.79 2.50 -8.70
N ALA A 155 -10.49 3.63 -8.07
CA ALA A 155 -10.55 4.95 -8.70
C ALA A 155 -9.41 5.85 -8.22
N VAL A 156 -8.97 6.79 -9.05
CA VAL A 156 -7.92 7.75 -8.67
C VAL A 156 -8.53 8.89 -7.85
N ILE A 157 -7.92 9.21 -6.69
CA ILE A 157 -8.35 10.35 -5.86
C ILE A 157 -7.60 11.62 -6.26
N LEU A 158 -8.37 12.67 -6.58
CA LEU A 158 -7.85 13.97 -6.96
C LEU A 158 -8.13 14.98 -5.83
N PRO A 159 -7.14 15.80 -5.42
CA PRO A 159 -7.27 16.79 -4.34
C PRO A 159 -8.10 18.03 -4.69
#